data_AF-A0A378WCR1-F1
#
_entry.id   AF-A0A378WCR1-F1
#
_cell.length_a   1.000
_cell.length_b   1.000
_cell.length_c   1.000
_cell.angle_alpha   90.00
_cell.angle_beta   90.00
_cell.angle_gamma   90.00
#
_symmetry.space_group_name_H-M   'P 1'
#
loop_
_entity.id
_entity.type
_entity.pdbx_description
1 polymer ?
#
loop_
_entity_poly.entity_id
_entity_poly.type
_entity_poly.pdbx_seq_one_letter_code
_entity_poly.pdbx_strand_id
1 'polypeptide(L)'
;MAKQAHVFVLDDCVIGPDGEVIVEKSPQTVTDIVKLTQWLTKRGAQAPVFWLLGAELAQRYGWLNSPEDVKATAEAVHASVLDAYKVLDSNAIVEKRAYRFRVCRSWARRDEVIAEVIAARLGMITDGNRGVIDNLVTDDPVREIIHRVRWINDHLGIEAAGPAAQLGARIAEQTWNPLPPEGQWPLTEYQLTPTRLEPVTNWAVEKPTRGGKLVVTDQRRAVLAAMGTTPLGVGAPEHFPNAEDIDWADKNPPVAVALVTFPALSYLNLPESFKVHPAQRVDEPVTDWACTRTIKQMLEPTADGGHGMDSSDLEIGETYVWPQTSVKLGAWAKKIRDAIAEADGDPSLDRLFKEIYARYYSHVSSQYSAKTVHSQLVWSGCIRADVRARGLRYQAKIQRDHDGLLPVAGVADAWIYRLPARTDSSFLTDPRLPTASIGSKRSCPTPSRPGAS
;
A
#
# COMPACT_ATOMS: atom_id res chain seq x y z
N MET A 1 -12.78 -7.83 -21.82
CA MET A 1 -12.34 -9.15 -21.30
C MET A 1 -13.56 -9.86 -20.75
N ALA A 2 -13.70 -11.17 -20.97
CA ALA A 2 -14.73 -11.95 -20.30
C ALA A 2 -14.47 -11.92 -18.79
N LYS A 3 -15.51 -11.70 -17.97
CA LYS A 3 -15.38 -11.75 -16.50
C LYS A 3 -14.92 -13.13 -16.09
N GLN A 4 -13.91 -13.20 -15.23
CA GLN A 4 -13.44 -14.47 -14.72
C GLN A 4 -14.49 -15.05 -13.77
N ALA A 5 -14.82 -16.32 -13.95
CA ALA A 5 -15.82 -16.99 -13.11
C ALA A 5 -15.19 -17.35 -11.75
N HIS A 6 -15.51 -16.59 -10.71
CA HIS A 6 -15.13 -16.92 -9.33
C HIS A 6 -16.17 -17.84 -8.71
N VAL A 7 -15.74 -19.01 -8.25
CA VAL A 7 -16.59 -20.02 -7.63
C VAL A 7 -16.07 -20.28 -6.21
N PHE A 8 -16.95 -20.30 -5.23
CA PHE A 8 -16.59 -20.48 -3.83
C PHE A 8 -17.02 -21.86 -3.39
N VAL A 9 -16.05 -22.64 -2.92
CA VAL A 9 -16.25 -24.02 -2.45
C VAL A 9 -16.19 -23.99 -0.94
N LEU A 10 -17.34 -24.20 -0.31
CA LEU A 10 -17.53 -24.18 1.13
C LEU A 10 -17.60 -25.61 1.69
N ASP A 11 -17.76 -25.75 3.01
CA ASP A 11 -17.82 -27.06 3.67
C ASP A 11 -19.08 -27.84 3.29
N ASP A 12 -20.17 -27.13 3.03
CA ASP A 12 -21.51 -27.68 2.77
C ASP A 12 -21.97 -27.51 1.31
N CYS A 13 -21.59 -26.43 0.62
CA CYS A 13 -22.09 -26.11 -0.71
C CYS A 13 -21.03 -25.50 -1.66
N VAL A 14 -21.46 -25.24 -2.90
CA VAL A 14 -20.70 -24.47 -3.89
C VAL A 14 -21.52 -23.27 -4.32
N ILE A 15 -20.93 -22.08 -4.20
CA ILE A 15 -21.51 -20.80 -4.60
C ILE A 15 -20.89 -20.36 -5.93
N GLY A 16 -21.75 -20.00 -6.88
CA GLY A 16 -21.36 -19.52 -8.20
C GLY A 16 -20.91 -18.05 -8.23
N PRO A 17 -20.49 -17.56 -9.41
CA PRO A 17 -20.01 -16.18 -9.59
C PRO A 17 -21.05 -15.09 -9.27
N ASP A 18 -22.33 -15.43 -9.37
CA ASP A 18 -23.49 -14.59 -9.06
C ASP A 18 -23.86 -14.59 -7.57
N GLY A 19 -23.17 -15.40 -6.75
CA GLY A 19 -23.46 -15.58 -5.33
C GLY A 19 -24.57 -16.60 -5.05
N GLU A 20 -25.10 -17.25 -6.07
CA GLU A 20 -26.13 -18.29 -5.90
C GLU A 20 -25.50 -19.65 -5.63
N VAL A 21 -26.20 -20.50 -4.88
CA VAL A 21 -25.77 -21.89 -4.68
C VAL A 21 -25.95 -22.65 -5.98
N ILE A 22 -24.86 -23.13 -6.57
CA ILE A 22 -24.87 -23.91 -7.82
C ILE A 22 -24.73 -25.41 -7.59
N VAL A 23 -24.27 -25.82 -6.40
CA VAL A 23 -24.26 -27.22 -5.95
C VAL A 23 -24.58 -27.25 -4.45
N GLU A 24 -25.64 -27.95 -4.06
CA GLU A 24 -26.09 -28.08 -2.66
C GLU A 24 -25.16 -28.91 -1.77
N LYS A 25 -24.23 -29.66 -2.38
CA LYS A 25 -23.26 -30.49 -1.68
C LYS A 25 -21.85 -30.12 -2.09
N SER A 26 -21.01 -29.89 -1.09
CA SER A 26 -19.59 -29.62 -1.28
C SER A 26 -18.87 -30.80 -1.97
N PRO A 27 -17.92 -30.53 -2.89
CA PRO A 27 -17.02 -31.53 -3.50
C PRO A 27 -16.35 -32.44 -2.46
N GLN A 28 -16.43 -33.76 -2.65
CA GLN A 28 -15.89 -34.74 -1.71
C GLN A 28 -14.42 -35.03 -1.95
N THR A 29 -13.95 -34.82 -3.18
CA THR A 29 -12.56 -35.03 -3.59
C THR A 29 -12.06 -33.87 -4.47
N VAL A 30 -10.74 -33.72 -4.60
CA VAL A 30 -10.15 -32.75 -5.54
C VAL A 30 -10.54 -33.07 -7.00
N THR A 31 -10.78 -34.34 -7.34
CA THR A 31 -11.32 -34.75 -8.64
C THR A 31 -12.71 -34.18 -8.91
N ASP A 32 -13.53 -33.95 -7.88
CA ASP A 32 -14.83 -33.32 -8.06
C ASP A 32 -14.70 -31.83 -8.47
N ILE A 33 -13.61 -31.16 -8.09
CA ILE A 33 -13.28 -29.80 -8.59
C ILE A 33 -12.98 -29.82 -10.10
N VAL A 34 -12.34 -30.89 -10.59
CA VAL A 34 -12.08 -31.08 -12.02
C VAL A 34 -13.39 -31.29 -12.79
N LYS A 35 -14.31 -32.09 -12.25
CA LYS A 35 -15.65 -32.26 -12.84
C LYS A 35 -16.41 -30.94 -12.87
N LEU A 36 -16.33 -30.15 -11.80
CA LEU A 36 -16.93 -28.82 -11.72
C LEU A 36 -16.30 -27.85 -12.75
N THR A 37 -14.99 -27.91 -12.94
CA THR A 37 -14.29 -27.16 -13.99
C THR A 37 -14.85 -27.49 -15.37
N GLN A 38 -14.94 -28.78 -15.73
CA GLN A 38 -15.53 -29.21 -16.99
C GLN A 38 -16.98 -28.74 -17.16
N TRP A 39 -17.77 -28.81 -16.08
CA TRP A 39 -19.18 -28.37 -16.07
C TRP A 39 -19.33 -26.86 -16.29
N LEU A 40 -18.44 -26.04 -15.71
CA LEU A 40 -18.38 -24.58 -15.91
C LEU A 40 -17.90 -24.22 -17.32
N THR A 41 -16.84 -24.88 -17.82
CA THR A 41 -16.31 -24.63 -19.17
C THR A 41 -17.33 -24.98 -20.25
N LYS A 42 -18.10 -26.06 -20.09
CA LYS A 42 -19.22 -26.39 -20.97
C LYS A 42 -20.31 -25.31 -21.02
N ARG A 43 -20.39 -24.46 -19.98
CA ARG A 43 -21.29 -23.31 -19.90
C ARG A 43 -20.63 -21.98 -20.27
N GLY A 44 -19.43 -22.03 -20.84
CA GLY A 44 -18.73 -20.86 -21.38
C GLY A 44 -17.78 -20.17 -20.39
N ALA A 45 -17.60 -20.69 -19.17
CA ALA A 45 -16.59 -20.16 -18.26
C ALA A 45 -15.18 -20.43 -18.81
N GLN A 46 -14.36 -19.38 -18.88
CA GLN A 46 -12.94 -19.49 -19.22
C GLN A 46 -12.12 -19.41 -17.93
N ALA A 47 -11.27 -20.41 -17.69
CA ALA A 47 -10.35 -20.47 -16.55
C ALA A 47 -11.01 -20.10 -15.20
N PRO A 48 -12.02 -20.86 -14.73
CA PRO A 48 -12.68 -20.58 -13.47
C PRO A 48 -11.69 -20.57 -12.29
N VAL A 49 -11.95 -19.69 -11.32
CA VAL A 49 -11.16 -19.55 -10.10
C VAL A 49 -11.96 -20.10 -8.93
N PHE A 50 -11.45 -21.17 -8.33
CA PHE A 50 -12.06 -21.82 -7.17
C PHE A 50 -11.45 -21.28 -5.89
N TRP A 51 -12.26 -20.62 -5.07
CA TRP A 51 -11.94 -20.19 -3.71
C TRP A 51 -12.38 -21.27 -2.73
N LEU A 52 -11.43 -22.01 -2.17
CA LEU A 52 -11.70 -23.06 -1.20
C LEU A 52 -11.60 -22.44 0.18
N LEU A 53 -12.76 -22.16 0.79
CA LEU A 53 -12.89 -21.37 2.02
C LEU A 53 -13.33 -22.20 3.24
N GLY A 54 -13.57 -23.50 3.06
CA GLY A 54 -14.01 -24.42 4.11
C GLY A 54 -12.87 -25.08 4.89
N ALA A 55 -13.00 -25.16 6.22
CA ALA A 55 -12.01 -25.82 7.07
C ALA A 55 -12.14 -27.35 7.00
N GLU A 56 -13.37 -27.86 7.00
CA GLU A 56 -13.64 -29.29 6.85
C GLU A 56 -13.24 -29.78 5.46
N LEU A 57 -13.41 -28.95 4.43
CA LEU A 57 -12.97 -29.22 3.07
C LEU A 57 -11.45 -29.45 3.01
N ALA A 58 -10.68 -28.54 3.60
CA ALA A 58 -9.22 -28.65 3.64
C ALA A 58 -8.77 -29.89 4.44
N GLN A 59 -9.47 -30.24 5.52
CA GLN A 59 -9.22 -31.46 6.28
C GLN A 59 -9.55 -32.72 5.47
N ARG A 60 -10.69 -32.73 4.76
CA ARG A 60 -11.14 -33.83 3.90
C ARG A 60 -10.14 -34.14 2.79
N TYR A 61 -9.47 -33.12 2.26
CA TYR A 61 -8.43 -33.29 1.23
C TYR A 61 -7.06 -33.64 1.81
N GLY A 62 -6.92 -33.75 3.13
CA GLY A 62 -5.66 -34.03 3.79
C GLY A 62 -4.68 -32.85 3.77
N TRP A 63 -5.12 -31.65 3.40
CA TRP A 63 -4.26 -30.47 3.31
C TRP A 63 -3.91 -29.91 4.69
N LEU A 64 -4.72 -30.22 5.71
CA LEU A 64 -4.47 -29.80 7.09
C LEU A 64 -3.74 -30.84 7.94
N ASN A 65 -3.12 -31.86 7.33
CA ASN A 65 -2.37 -32.88 8.08
C ASN A 65 -1.15 -32.30 8.82
N SER A 66 -0.56 -31.24 8.27
CA SER A 66 0.56 -30.50 8.87
C SER A 66 0.24 -29.00 8.91
N PRO A 67 -0.74 -28.58 9.73
CA PRO A 67 -1.38 -27.28 9.63
C PRO A 67 -0.45 -26.11 9.96
N GLU A 68 0.63 -26.35 10.70
CA GLU A 68 1.66 -25.37 11.05
C GLU A 68 2.83 -25.35 10.05
N ASP A 69 2.96 -26.38 9.21
CA ASP A 69 3.95 -26.44 8.15
C ASP A 69 3.34 -25.89 6.85
N VAL A 70 3.52 -24.58 6.65
CA VAL A 70 3.08 -23.85 5.45
C VAL A 70 3.60 -24.49 4.17
N LYS A 71 4.85 -24.96 4.17
CA LYS A 71 5.48 -25.54 2.98
C LYS A 71 4.89 -26.91 2.68
N ALA A 72 4.80 -27.79 3.67
CA ALA A 72 4.21 -29.12 3.49
C ALA A 72 2.73 -29.03 3.09
N THR A 73 1.97 -28.11 3.69
CA THR A 73 0.58 -27.83 3.30
C THR A 73 0.49 -27.43 1.83
N ALA A 74 1.31 -26.47 1.40
CA ALA A 74 1.30 -26.00 0.01
C ALA A 74 1.75 -27.09 -0.99
N GLU A 75 2.64 -27.99 -0.59
CA GLU A 75 3.05 -29.16 -1.39
C GLU A 75 1.94 -30.22 -1.48
N ALA A 76 1.24 -30.49 -0.38
CA ALA A 76 0.08 -31.40 -0.39
C ALA A 76 -1.04 -30.90 -1.30
N VAL A 77 -1.36 -29.60 -1.21
CA VAL A 77 -2.34 -28.97 -2.11
C VAL A 77 -1.86 -29.09 -3.56
N HIS A 78 -0.61 -28.71 -3.84
CA HIS A 78 -0.03 -28.79 -5.19
C HIS A 78 -0.14 -30.20 -5.80
N ALA A 79 0.29 -31.22 -5.05
CA ALA A 79 0.26 -32.61 -5.50
C ALA A 79 -1.17 -33.06 -5.79
N SER A 80 -2.10 -32.80 -4.86
CA SER A 80 -3.51 -33.21 -5.03
C SER A 80 -4.20 -32.53 -6.22
N VAL A 81 -3.93 -31.24 -6.46
CA VAL A 81 -4.45 -30.51 -7.62
C VAL A 81 -3.83 -31.05 -8.91
N LEU A 82 -2.51 -31.26 -8.93
CA LEU A 82 -1.81 -31.80 -10.10
C LEU A 82 -2.34 -33.18 -10.49
N ASP A 83 -2.45 -34.08 -9.51
CA ASP A 83 -2.94 -35.45 -9.75
C ASP A 83 -4.38 -35.45 -10.25
N ALA A 84 -5.24 -34.60 -9.68
CA ALA A 84 -6.62 -34.47 -10.14
C ALA A 84 -6.70 -33.97 -11.58
N TYR A 85 -5.96 -32.92 -11.94
CA TYR A 85 -6.02 -32.34 -13.29
C TYR A 85 -5.28 -33.16 -14.35
N LYS A 86 -4.33 -34.02 -13.97
CA LYS A 86 -3.71 -35.00 -14.88
C LYS A 86 -4.70 -36.04 -15.41
N VAL A 87 -5.81 -36.28 -14.71
CA VAL A 87 -6.91 -37.10 -15.21
C VAL A 87 -7.63 -36.43 -16.38
N LEU A 88 -7.69 -35.09 -16.39
CA LEU A 88 -8.31 -34.31 -17.46
C LEU A 88 -7.38 -34.11 -18.66
N ASP A 89 -6.12 -33.76 -18.38
CA ASP A 89 -5.09 -33.52 -19.38
C ASP A 89 -3.77 -34.07 -18.83
N SER A 90 -3.26 -35.15 -19.42
CA SER A 90 -2.03 -35.81 -18.95
C SER A 90 -0.79 -34.91 -18.96
N ASN A 91 -0.82 -33.82 -19.73
CA ASN A 91 0.24 -32.83 -19.80
C ASN A 91 0.07 -31.67 -18.80
N ALA A 92 -1.05 -31.63 -18.07
CA ALA A 92 -1.36 -30.56 -17.16
C ALA A 92 -0.22 -30.32 -16.16
N ILE A 93 0.07 -29.06 -15.94
CA ILE A 93 1.01 -28.58 -14.94
C ILE A 93 0.29 -27.68 -13.95
N VAL A 94 0.85 -27.57 -12.75
CA VAL A 94 0.35 -26.66 -11.71
C VAL A 94 1.47 -25.70 -11.32
N GLU A 95 1.29 -24.42 -11.64
CA GLU A 95 2.15 -23.35 -11.17
C GLU A 95 1.72 -22.95 -9.75
N LYS A 96 2.64 -23.11 -8.78
CA LYS A 96 2.42 -22.74 -7.38
C LYS A 96 2.87 -21.31 -7.12
N ARG A 97 1.97 -20.47 -6.60
CA ARG A 97 2.25 -19.11 -6.12
C ARG A 97 1.67 -18.95 -4.70
N ALA A 98 2.44 -19.39 -3.70
CA ALA A 98 1.95 -19.57 -2.31
C ALA A 98 0.73 -20.51 -2.27
N TYR A 99 -0.43 -20.02 -1.83
CA TYR A 99 -1.70 -20.76 -1.75
C TYR A 99 -2.59 -20.65 -3.00
N ARG A 100 -2.00 -20.22 -4.12
CA ARG A 100 -2.64 -20.11 -5.42
C ARG A 100 -2.00 -21.13 -6.36
N PHE A 101 -2.83 -21.93 -7.00
CA PHE A 101 -2.44 -23.05 -7.84
C PHE A 101 -3.07 -22.85 -9.21
N ARG A 102 -2.26 -22.36 -10.16
CA ARG A 102 -2.71 -22.09 -11.52
C ARG A 102 -2.47 -23.34 -12.36
N VAL A 103 -3.53 -23.92 -12.88
CA VAL A 103 -3.46 -25.13 -13.71
C VAL A 103 -3.38 -24.72 -15.18
N CYS A 104 -2.31 -25.14 -15.84
CA CYS A 104 -2.08 -24.85 -17.27
C CYS A 104 -1.92 -26.15 -18.05
N ARG A 105 -2.14 -26.11 -19.37
CA ARG A 105 -2.01 -27.31 -20.22
C ARG A 105 -0.61 -27.89 -20.29
N SER A 106 0.42 -27.05 -20.30
CA SER A 106 1.82 -27.45 -20.29
C SER A 106 2.73 -26.26 -19.99
N TRP A 107 4.02 -26.49 -19.75
CA TRP A 107 5.00 -25.41 -19.57
C TRP A 107 5.13 -24.51 -20.81
N ALA A 108 5.01 -25.10 -22.00
CA ALA A 108 5.07 -24.37 -23.26
C ALA A 108 3.80 -23.53 -23.52
N ARG A 109 2.67 -23.89 -22.91
CA ARG A 109 1.36 -23.23 -23.04
C ARG A 109 0.88 -22.70 -21.68
N ARG A 110 1.78 -22.01 -20.97
CA ARG A 110 1.54 -21.50 -19.61
C ARG A 110 0.46 -20.41 -19.54
N ASP A 111 0.17 -19.78 -20.66
CA ASP A 111 -0.88 -18.80 -20.87
C ASP A 111 -2.26 -19.43 -21.02
N GLU A 112 -2.32 -20.72 -21.39
CA GLU A 112 -3.57 -21.47 -21.48
C GLU A 112 -3.98 -22.08 -20.15
N VAL A 113 -4.62 -21.24 -19.35
CA VAL A 113 -5.14 -21.60 -18.02
C VAL A 113 -6.39 -22.45 -18.16
N ILE A 114 -6.37 -23.61 -17.51
CA ILE A 114 -7.52 -24.51 -17.40
C ILE A 114 -8.42 -24.04 -16.25
N ALA A 115 -7.82 -23.80 -15.09
CA ALA A 115 -8.47 -23.36 -13.88
C ALA A 115 -7.45 -22.77 -12.91
N GLU A 116 -7.94 -22.11 -11.88
CA GLU A 116 -7.14 -21.69 -10.75
C GLU A 116 -7.78 -22.13 -9.45
N VAL A 117 -6.98 -22.62 -8.51
CA VAL A 117 -7.42 -23.06 -7.20
C VAL A 117 -6.74 -22.20 -6.14
N ILE A 118 -7.52 -21.57 -5.28
CA ILE A 118 -7.07 -20.76 -4.16
C ILE A 118 -7.47 -21.49 -2.88
N ALA A 119 -6.48 -22.07 -2.20
CA ALA A 119 -6.68 -22.76 -0.94
C ALA A 119 -6.53 -21.74 0.20
N ALA A 120 -7.60 -21.02 0.50
CA ALA A 120 -7.61 -19.96 1.48
C ALA A 120 -8.08 -20.50 2.84
N ARG A 121 -7.14 -20.89 3.69
CA ARG A 121 -7.43 -21.28 5.08
C ARG A 121 -7.72 -20.05 5.95
N LEU A 122 -8.98 -19.76 6.19
CA LEU A 122 -9.40 -18.72 7.13
C LEU A 122 -8.67 -18.85 8.47
N GLY A 123 -8.11 -17.74 8.97
CA GLY A 123 -7.37 -17.69 10.24
C GLY A 123 -5.91 -18.15 10.21
N MET A 124 -5.42 -18.79 9.14
CA MET A 124 -4.05 -19.34 9.08
C MET A 124 -3.28 -19.05 7.77
N ILE A 125 -3.83 -18.22 6.86
CA ILE A 125 -3.07 -17.70 5.73
C ILE A 125 -2.08 -16.67 6.26
N THR A 126 -0.84 -17.05 6.54
CA THR A 126 0.23 -16.11 6.93
C THR A 126 1.01 -15.54 5.76
N ASP A 127 1.01 -16.23 4.60
CA ASP A 127 1.97 -15.90 3.55
C ASP A 127 1.30 -15.48 2.23
N GLY A 128 1.66 -14.28 1.78
CA GLY A 128 1.71 -13.85 0.37
C GLY A 128 0.41 -13.65 -0.41
N ASN A 129 -0.73 -14.20 0.03
CA ASN A 129 -2.00 -14.19 -0.72
C ASN A 129 -3.15 -13.51 0.00
N ARG A 130 -2.85 -12.58 0.91
CA ARG A 130 -3.88 -12.02 1.77
C ARG A 130 -4.81 -11.00 1.10
N GLY A 131 -4.64 -10.57 -0.17
CA GLY A 131 -5.37 -9.44 -0.78
C GLY A 131 -6.83 -9.21 -0.37
N VAL A 132 -7.80 -9.92 -0.96
CA VAL A 132 -9.22 -9.78 -0.56
C VAL A 132 -9.51 -10.31 0.86
N ILE A 133 -8.58 -11.07 1.44
CA ILE A 133 -8.69 -11.71 2.75
C ILE A 133 -8.02 -10.85 3.85
N ASP A 134 -7.44 -9.70 3.49
CA ASP A 134 -6.60 -8.91 4.39
C ASP A 134 -7.51 -8.13 5.31
N ASN A 135 -7.26 -8.24 6.62
CA ASN A 135 -7.98 -7.51 7.67
C ASN A 135 -9.50 -7.55 7.47
N LEU A 136 -10.09 -8.75 7.41
CA LEU A 136 -11.55 -8.91 7.45
C LEU A 136 -12.13 -8.21 8.69
N VAL A 137 -13.32 -7.63 8.56
CA VAL A 137 -13.95 -6.76 9.59
C VAL A 137 -15.29 -7.32 10.07
N THR A 138 -15.48 -8.63 9.93
CA THR A 138 -16.72 -9.35 10.21
C THR A 138 -16.47 -10.60 11.06
N ASP A 139 -17.56 -11.12 11.63
CA ASP A 139 -17.61 -12.45 12.23
C ASP A 139 -17.94 -13.57 11.20
N ASP A 140 -18.41 -13.20 9.99
CA ASP A 140 -18.65 -14.12 8.85
C ASP A 140 -17.66 -13.88 7.69
N PRO A 141 -16.41 -14.38 7.82
CA PRO A 141 -15.33 -14.09 6.86
C PRO A 141 -15.59 -14.63 5.45
N VAL A 142 -16.36 -15.71 5.31
CA VAL A 142 -16.69 -16.30 4.00
C VAL A 142 -17.53 -15.33 3.19
N ARG A 143 -18.62 -14.83 3.80
CA ARG A 143 -19.50 -13.87 3.13
C ARG A 143 -18.77 -12.58 2.77
N GLU A 144 -17.89 -12.09 3.63
CA GLU A 144 -17.09 -10.90 3.34
C GLU A 144 -16.12 -11.11 2.17
N ILE A 145 -15.45 -12.27 2.09
CA ILE A 145 -14.58 -12.58 0.94
C ILE A 145 -15.38 -12.66 -0.35
N ILE A 146 -16.53 -13.34 -0.36
CA ILE A 146 -17.41 -13.43 -1.53
C ILE A 146 -17.80 -12.02 -2.00
N HIS A 147 -18.24 -11.18 -1.07
CA HIS A 147 -18.60 -9.79 -1.33
C HIS A 147 -17.44 -9.00 -1.96
N ARG A 148 -16.26 -9.01 -1.32
CA ARG A 148 -15.06 -8.32 -1.81
C ARG A 148 -14.64 -8.77 -3.22
N VAL A 149 -14.60 -10.09 -3.46
CA VAL A 149 -14.22 -10.67 -4.76
C VAL A 149 -15.18 -10.24 -5.86
N ARG A 150 -16.48 -10.35 -5.60
CA ARG A 150 -17.53 -9.92 -6.56
C ARG A 150 -17.42 -8.43 -6.84
N TRP A 151 -17.29 -7.62 -5.80
CA TRP A 151 -17.18 -6.17 -5.95
C TRP A 151 -16.01 -5.78 -6.84
N ILE A 152 -14.81 -6.34 -6.61
CA ILE A 152 -13.63 -6.10 -7.46
C ILE A 152 -13.91 -6.49 -8.92
N ASN A 153 -14.44 -7.70 -9.14
CA ASN A 153 -14.68 -8.21 -10.49
C ASN A 153 -15.73 -7.37 -11.24
N ASP A 154 -16.76 -6.90 -10.53
CA ASP A 154 -17.87 -6.17 -11.11
C ASP A 154 -17.55 -4.69 -11.37
N HIS A 155 -16.84 -4.02 -10.46
CA HIS A 155 -16.62 -2.57 -10.52
C HIS A 155 -15.23 -2.18 -11.04
N LEU A 156 -14.20 -3.00 -10.80
CA LEU A 156 -12.83 -2.69 -11.25
C LEU A 156 -12.44 -3.44 -12.52
N GLY A 157 -13.10 -4.57 -12.81
CA GLY A 157 -12.80 -5.41 -13.96
C GLY A 157 -11.38 -5.96 -13.94
N ILE A 158 -10.85 -6.26 -12.74
CA ILE A 158 -9.56 -6.91 -12.53
C ILE A 158 -9.78 -8.28 -11.88
N GLU A 159 -8.81 -9.17 -12.06
CA GLU A 159 -8.72 -10.40 -11.31
C GLU A 159 -8.63 -10.08 -9.80
N ALA A 160 -9.50 -10.67 -8.98
CA ALA A 160 -9.57 -10.43 -7.54
C ALA A 160 -8.60 -11.30 -6.70
N ALA A 161 -7.92 -12.26 -7.33
CA ALA A 161 -7.03 -13.20 -6.64
C ALA A 161 -5.60 -12.67 -6.47
N GLY A 162 -4.97 -12.99 -5.34
CA GLY A 162 -3.59 -12.62 -5.02
C GLY A 162 -3.46 -11.48 -4.00
N PRO A 163 -2.22 -11.07 -3.67
CA PRO A 163 -1.96 -10.04 -2.67
C PRO A 163 -2.47 -8.64 -3.08
N ALA A 164 -2.79 -7.80 -2.09
CA ALA A 164 -3.35 -6.46 -2.32
C ALA A 164 -2.45 -5.57 -3.18
N ALA A 165 -1.12 -5.73 -3.08
CA ALA A 165 -0.16 -5.06 -3.95
C ALA A 165 -0.37 -5.41 -5.45
N GLN A 166 -0.70 -6.67 -5.75
CA GLN A 166 -0.96 -7.12 -7.12
C GLN A 166 -2.31 -6.62 -7.64
N LEU A 167 -3.32 -6.48 -6.76
CA LEU A 167 -4.55 -5.79 -7.11
C LEU A 167 -4.26 -4.33 -7.52
N GLY A 168 -3.44 -3.63 -6.72
CA GLY A 168 -3.00 -2.27 -7.05
C GLY A 168 -2.20 -2.19 -8.35
N ALA A 169 -1.32 -3.17 -8.61
CA ALA A 169 -0.53 -3.29 -9.83
C ALA A 169 -1.41 -3.45 -11.07
N ARG A 170 -2.41 -4.34 -11.04
CA ARG A 170 -3.37 -4.53 -12.14
C ARG A 170 -4.16 -3.26 -12.45
N ILE A 171 -4.57 -2.53 -11.42
CA ILE A 171 -5.23 -1.22 -11.60
C ILE A 171 -4.25 -0.25 -12.28
N ALA A 172 -2.97 -0.28 -11.91
CA ALA A 172 -1.96 0.60 -12.50
C ALA A 172 -1.75 0.28 -13.98
N GLU A 173 -1.57 -1.00 -14.34
CA GLU A 173 -1.44 -1.46 -15.73
C GLU A 173 -2.66 -1.08 -16.59
N GLN A 174 -3.88 -1.12 -16.04
CA GLN A 174 -5.08 -0.66 -16.75
C GLN A 174 -5.11 0.86 -16.99
N THR A 175 -4.44 1.64 -16.13
CA THR A 175 -4.44 3.12 -16.21
C THR A 175 -3.21 3.69 -16.90
N TRP A 176 -2.15 2.91 -17.04
CA TRP A 176 -0.91 3.34 -17.68
C TRP A 176 -0.98 3.19 -19.19
N ASN A 177 -0.73 4.30 -19.88
CA ASN A 177 -0.61 4.32 -21.32
C ASN A 177 0.45 5.36 -21.74
N PRO A 178 1.67 4.95 -22.15
CA PRO A 178 2.21 3.58 -22.14
C PRO A 178 2.62 3.11 -20.73
N LEU A 179 2.91 1.82 -20.58
CA LEU A 179 3.59 1.27 -19.41
C LEU A 179 4.96 1.96 -19.22
N PRO A 180 5.36 2.31 -17.98
CA PRO A 180 6.69 2.84 -17.74
C PRO A 180 7.76 1.74 -17.92
N PRO A 181 8.98 2.09 -18.33
CA PRO A 181 10.12 1.18 -18.20
C PRO A 181 10.39 0.87 -16.72
N GLU A 182 11.14 -0.20 -16.45
CA GLU A 182 11.71 -0.42 -15.12
C GLU A 182 12.54 0.81 -14.70
N GLY A 183 12.24 1.34 -13.52
CA GLY A 183 12.96 2.44 -12.92
C GLY A 183 14.34 2.00 -12.46
N GLN A 184 15.32 2.89 -12.62
CA GLN A 184 16.69 2.65 -12.17
C GLN A 184 16.95 3.37 -10.86
N TRP A 185 17.65 2.69 -9.96
CA TRP A 185 18.17 3.30 -8.74
C TRP A 185 19.60 3.79 -9.00
N PRO A 186 19.86 5.11 -8.90
CA PRO A 186 21.17 5.64 -9.27
C PRO A 186 22.25 5.44 -8.21
N LEU A 187 21.87 5.16 -6.96
CA LEU A 187 22.81 5.10 -5.84
C LEU A 187 23.24 3.65 -5.56
N THR A 188 24.46 3.48 -5.07
CA THR A 188 24.92 2.18 -4.54
C THR A 188 24.24 1.86 -3.21
N GLU A 189 24.17 0.59 -2.83
CA GLU A 189 23.62 0.19 -1.51
C GLU A 189 24.42 0.79 -0.34
N TYR A 190 25.71 1.06 -0.53
CA TYR A 190 26.56 1.73 0.46
C TYR A 190 26.20 3.20 0.63
N GLN A 191 25.76 3.87 -0.44
CA GLN A 191 25.29 5.26 -0.37
C GLN A 191 23.89 5.30 0.27
N LEU A 192 22.93 4.59 -0.33
CA LEU A 192 21.55 4.58 0.14
C LEU A 192 20.76 3.44 -0.51
N THR A 193 20.05 2.67 0.29
CA THR A 193 19.07 1.70 -0.24
C THR A 193 17.75 2.41 -0.57
N PRO A 194 17.03 2.04 -1.64
CA PRO A 194 15.80 2.73 -2.08
C PRO A 194 14.77 2.98 -0.96
N THR A 195 14.57 1.99 -0.08
CA THR A 195 13.60 2.08 1.02
C THR A 195 13.91 3.14 2.06
N ARG A 196 15.17 3.61 2.12
CA ARG A 196 15.66 4.66 3.03
C ARG A 196 15.61 6.07 2.45
N LEU A 197 15.37 6.25 1.15
CA LEU A 197 15.17 7.58 0.57
C LEU A 197 13.93 8.25 1.19
N GLU A 198 14.08 9.48 1.67
CA GLU A 198 13.00 10.23 2.32
C GLU A 198 12.35 9.44 3.47
N PRO A 199 13.09 9.21 4.58
CA PRO A 199 12.61 8.40 5.69
C PRO A 199 11.25 8.86 6.24
N VAL A 200 10.59 8.00 6.99
CA VAL A 200 9.33 8.38 7.67
C VAL A 200 9.63 9.37 8.78
N THR A 201 8.84 10.43 8.89
CA THR A 201 8.93 11.40 9.99
C THR A 201 8.60 10.73 11.31
N ASN A 202 9.49 10.81 12.29
CA ASN A 202 9.19 10.39 13.66
C ASN A 202 10.00 11.24 14.65
N TRP A 203 9.31 11.97 15.51
CA TRP A 203 9.94 12.79 16.55
C TRP A 203 8.93 13.06 17.68
N ALA A 204 9.45 13.38 18.86
CA ALA A 204 8.67 13.83 19.99
C ALA A 204 9.50 14.78 20.84
N VAL A 205 8.88 15.86 21.32
CA VAL A 205 9.44 16.65 22.43
C VAL A 205 9.43 15.78 23.68
N GLU A 206 10.43 15.94 24.56
CA GLU A 206 10.58 15.19 25.81
C GLU A 206 9.30 15.11 26.67
N LYS A 207 9.28 14.10 27.56
CA LYS A 207 8.09 13.51 28.18
C LYS A 207 6.99 14.52 28.53
N PRO A 208 5.73 14.27 28.09
CA PRO A 208 4.61 15.13 28.42
C PRO A 208 4.45 15.32 29.93
N THR A 209 4.53 16.58 30.39
CA THR A 209 4.20 16.97 31.77
C THR A 209 2.72 16.73 32.06
N ARG A 210 2.34 16.49 33.33
CA ARG A 210 0.93 16.27 33.72
C ARG A 210 0.10 17.55 33.46
N GLY A 211 -1.10 17.37 32.89
CA GLY A 211 -2.07 18.45 32.60
C GLY A 211 -2.34 18.63 31.11
N GLY A 212 -3.59 18.93 30.74
CA GLY A 212 -4.01 19.10 29.33
C GLY A 212 -4.51 17.82 28.64
N LYS A 213 -4.99 17.96 27.41
CA LYS A 213 -5.37 16.85 26.52
C LYS A 213 -4.43 16.77 25.32
N LEU A 214 -4.18 15.55 24.84
CA LEU A 214 -3.49 15.31 23.58
C LEU A 214 -4.52 15.16 22.48
N VAL A 215 -4.31 15.85 21.37
CA VAL A 215 -5.15 15.78 20.18
C VAL A 215 -4.27 15.31 19.02
N VAL A 216 -4.67 14.20 18.40
CA VAL A 216 -3.99 13.66 17.23
C VAL A 216 -4.75 14.11 15.99
N THR A 217 -4.04 14.75 15.07
CA THR A 217 -4.54 15.11 13.74
C THR A 217 -3.88 14.19 12.74
N ASP A 218 -4.68 13.53 11.90
CA ASP A 218 -4.21 12.55 10.92
C ASP A 218 -4.68 12.94 9.52
N GLN A 219 -3.78 12.84 8.54
CA GLN A 219 -4.11 13.12 7.14
C GLN A 219 -4.91 11.96 6.56
N ARG A 220 -6.19 12.20 6.25
CA ARG A 220 -7.06 11.16 5.68
C ARG A 220 -6.48 10.61 4.37
N ARG A 221 -6.07 9.34 4.39
CA ARG A 221 -5.54 8.60 3.23
C ARG A 221 -4.35 9.34 2.59
N ALA A 222 -3.43 9.87 3.40
CA ALA A 222 -2.33 10.73 2.97
C ALA A 222 -1.54 10.14 1.78
N VAL A 223 -1.14 8.88 1.89
CA VAL A 223 -0.38 8.17 0.85
C VAL A 223 -1.15 8.10 -0.47
N LEU A 224 -2.43 7.71 -0.45
CA LEU A 224 -3.26 7.66 -1.67
C LEU A 224 -3.38 9.04 -2.32
N ALA A 225 -3.54 10.08 -1.51
CA ALA A 225 -3.61 11.44 -2.01
C ALA A 225 -2.27 11.88 -2.66
N ALA A 226 -1.12 11.58 -2.05
CA ALA A 226 0.20 11.88 -2.65
C ALA A 226 0.43 11.07 -3.93
N MET A 227 0.12 9.78 -3.94
CA MET A 227 0.20 8.96 -5.16
C MET A 227 -0.56 9.59 -6.33
N GLY A 228 -1.66 10.29 -6.07
CA GLY A 228 -2.45 10.94 -7.11
C GLY A 228 -1.91 12.29 -7.59
N THR A 229 -0.96 12.93 -6.90
CA THR A 229 -0.55 14.32 -7.16
C THR A 229 0.96 14.52 -7.28
N THR A 230 1.77 13.63 -6.71
CA THR A 230 3.24 13.74 -6.71
C THR A 230 3.78 13.59 -8.14
N PRO A 231 4.62 14.53 -8.62
CA PRO A 231 5.43 14.32 -9.81
C PRO A 231 6.44 13.19 -9.58
N LEU A 232 6.52 12.24 -10.51
CA LEU A 232 7.36 11.05 -10.42
C LEU A 232 8.30 10.97 -11.62
N GLY A 233 9.55 10.60 -11.34
CA GLY A 233 10.60 10.38 -12.34
C GLY A 233 10.42 9.04 -13.03
N VAL A 234 10.52 9.00 -14.36
CA VAL A 234 10.37 7.79 -15.17
C VAL A 234 11.57 7.62 -16.08
N GLY A 235 12.12 6.40 -16.15
CA GLY A 235 13.28 6.06 -16.96
C GLY A 235 14.60 5.99 -16.19
N ALA A 236 15.70 5.99 -16.94
CA ALA A 236 17.05 6.02 -16.40
C ALA A 236 17.46 7.46 -16.08
N PRO A 237 17.87 7.78 -14.85
CA PRO A 237 18.32 9.12 -14.52
C PRO A 237 19.68 9.42 -15.16
N GLU A 238 19.89 10.70 -15.48
CA GLU A 238 21.18 11.23 -15.87
C GLU A 238 21.92 11.79 -14.64
N HIS A 239 23.24 11.58 -14.60
CA HIS A 239 24.09 12.01 -13.49
C HIS A 239 24.68 13.38 -13.75
N PHE A 240 24.48 14.29 -12.80
CA PHE A 240 25.00 15.64 -12.78
C PHE A 240 25.93 15.79 -11.56
N PRO A 241 27.24 15.97 -11.76
CA PRO A 241 28.19 16.14 -10.65
C PRO A 241 27.86 17.35 -9.76
N ASN A 242 27.32 18.41 -10.35
CA ASN A 242 26.89 19.63 -9.68
C ASN A 242 25.46 19.98 -10.09
N ALA A 243 24.69 20.60 -9.19
CA ALA A 243 23.30 20.95 -9.42
C ALA A 243 23.07 22.32 -10.11
N GLU A 244 24.14 22.99 -10.57
CA GLU A 244 24.10 24.36 -11.12
C GLU A 244 23.20 24.49 -12.36
N ASP A 245 23.06 23.42 -13.14
CA ASP A 245 22.24 23.39 -14.36
C ASP A 245 20.73 23.19 -14.09
N ILE A 246 20.33 23.05 -12.82
CA ILE A 246 18.94 22.76 -12.44
C ILE A 246 18.33 24.00 -11.78
N ASP A 247 17.31 24.57 -12.41
CA ASP A 247 16.49 25.61 -11.78
C ASP A 247 15.52 24.97 -10.77
N TRP A 248 15.95 24.91 -9.50
CA TRP A 248 15.14 24.40 -8.40
C TRP A 248 13.96 25.29 -8.03
N ALA A 249 14.02 26.57 -8.38
CA ALA A 249 12.96 27.54 -8.15
C ALA A 249 11.88 27.49 -9.26
N ASP A 250 12.12 26.76 -10.35
CA ASP A 250 11.10 26.51 -11.36
C ASP A 250 9.82 25.95 -10.72
N LYS A 251 8.68 26.28 -11.33
CA LYS A 251 7.38 25.82 -10.82
C LYS A 251 7.28 24.29 -10.87
N ASN A 252 7.85 23.67 -11.90
CA ASN A 252 7.83 22.25 -12.20
C ASN A 252 9.26 21.74 -12.46
N PRO A 253 10.17 21.83 -11.46
CA PRO A 253 11.53 21.37 -11.64
C PRO A 253 11.51 19.85 -11.88
N PRO A 254 12.50 19.31 -12.61
CA PRO A 254 12.53 17.90 -12.92
C PRO A 254 12.61 17.07 -11.63
N VAL A 255 12.04 15.86 -11.67
CA VAL A 255 12.23 14.91 -10.57
C VAL A 255 13.68 14.48 -10.54
N ALA A 256 14.28 14.65 -9.37
CA ALA A 256 15.67 14.39 -9.10
C ALA A 256 15.86 13.85 -7.68
N VAL A 257 17.01 13.22 -7.47
CA VAL A 257 17.56 12.87 -6.17
C VAL A 257 18.92 13.54 -6.08
N ALA A 258 19.14 14.35 -5.06
CA ALA A 258 20.35 15.15 -4.90
C ALA A 258 20.93 15.01 -3.50
N LEU A 259 22.25 15.13 -3.39
CA LEU A 259 22.95 15.23 -2.12
C LEU A 259 22.84 16.67 -1.61
N VAL A 260 22.09 16.88 -0.54
CA VAL A 260 21.74 18.21 -0.03
C VAL A 260 22.36 18.40 1.35
N THR A 261 23.02 19.53 1.58
CA THR A 261 23.38 19.98 2.93
C THR A 261 22.20 20.76 3.52
N PHE A 262 21.50 20.13 4.46
CA PHE A 262 20.47 20.78 5.24
C PHE A 262 21.12 21.68 6.29
N PRO A 263 20.75 22.98 6.37
CA PRO A 263 21.21 23.83 7.45
C PRO A 263 20.63 23.37 8.80
N ALA A 264 21.32 23.73 9.88
CA ALA A 264 20.81 23.58 11.24
C ALA A 264 19.49 24.36 11.39
N LEU A 265 18.48 23.78 12.05
CA LEU A 265 17.24 24.51 12.29
C LEU A 265 17.42 25.73 13.20
N SER A 266 18.37 25.68 14.14
CA SER A 266 18.73 26.81 15.00
C SER A 266 19.27 27.99 14.20
N TYR A 267 20.06 27.72 13.15
CA TYR A 267 20.52 28.74 12.20
C TYR A 267 19.34 29.40 11.46
N LEU A 268 18.32 28.62 11.10
CA LEU A 268 17.09 29.11 10.47
C LEU A 268 16.09 29.72 11.46
N ASN A 269 16.36 29.68 12.77
CA ASN A 269 15.41 30.03 13.83
C ASN A 269 14.07 29.28 13.70
N LEU A 270 14.12 27.99 13.35
CA LEU A 270 12.96 27.11 13.21
C LEU A 270 12.92 26.06 14.32
N PRO A 271 11.73 25.68 14.82
CA PRO A 271 11.62 24.60 15.80
C PRO A 271 11.78 23.23 15.13
N GLU A 272 12.06 22.19 15.93
CA GLU A 272 12.29 20.82 15.45
C GLU A 272 11.14 20.28 14.58
N SER A 273 9.91 20.72 14.82
CA SER A 273 8.75 20.28 14.06
C SER A 273 8.74 20.77 12.59
N PHE A 274 9.63 21.69 12.20
CA PHE A 274 9.78 22.20 10.82
C PHE A 274 10.89 21.51 10.01
N LYS A 275 11.38 20.35 10.47
CA LYS A 275 12.28 19.51 9.65
C LYS A 275 11.63 19.15 8.31
N VAL A 276 12.25 19.57 7.21
CA VAL A 276 11.83 19.18 5.85
C VAL A 276 12.33 17.79 5.48
N HIS A 277 13.43 17.36 6.10
CA HIS A 277 14.00 16.02 5.99
C HIS A 277 14.24 15.41 7.37
N PRO A 278 13.91 14.13 7.62
CA PRO A 278 14.08 13.51 8.94
C PRO A 278 15.53 13.50 9.46
N ALA A 279 16.52 13.53 8.57
CA ALA A 279 17.92 13.59 8.96
C ALA A 279 18.34 14.98 9.45
N GLN A 280 17.61 16.05 9.07
CA GLN A 280 17.93 17.43 9.45
C GLN A 280 18.04 17.55 10.97
N ARG A 281 19.08 18.26 11.44
CA ARG A 281 19.38 18.41 12.86
C ARG A 281 19.03 19.80 13.36
N VAL A 282 18.88 19.93 14.68
CA VAL A 282 18.56 21.21 15.31
C VAL A 282 19.78 22.11 15.31
N ASP A 283 20.95 21.58 15.71
CA ASP A 283 22.09 22.41 16.09
C ASP A 283 23.28 22.39 15.11
N GLU A 284 23.25 21.52 14.10
CA GLU A 284 24.34 21.41 13.13
C GLU A 284 23.81 21.11 11.72
N PRO A 285 24.52 21.55 10.67
CA PRO A 285 24.19 21.17 9.31
C PRO A 285 24.44 19.68 9.09
N VAL A 286 23.71 19.08 8.15
CA VAL A 286 23.84 17.65 7.81
C VAL A 286 23.64 17.46 6.32
N THR A 287 24.51 16.66 5.71
CA THR A 287 24.40 16.31 4.29
C THR A 287 23.73 14.94 4.14
N ASP A 288 22.64 14.87 3.37
CA ASP A 288 21.94 13.62 3.08
C ASP A 288 21.21 13.70 1.72
N TRP A 289 20.80 12.55 1.19
CA TRP A 289 20.08 12.46 -0.07
C TRP A 289 18.61 12.82 0.08
N ALA A 290 18.13 13.75 -0.73
CA ALA A 290 16.73 14.16 -0.79
C ALA A 290 16.20 14.21 -2.22
N CYS A 291 14.89 14.10 -2.35
CA CYS A 291 14.22 14.29 -3.63
C CYS A 291 13.84 15.75 -3.88
N THR A 292 13.52 16.09 -5.13
CA THR A 292 13.04 17.42 -5.54
C THR A 292 11.96 18.00 -4.63
N ARG A 293 11.04 17.18 -4.10
CA ARG A 293 9.95 17.71 -3.25
C ARG A 293 10.46 18.33 -1.95
N THR A 294 11.50 17.75 -1.35
CA THR A 294 12.14 18.26 -0.14
C THR A 294 12.93 19.53 -0.42
N ILE A 295 13.67 19.58 -1.53
CA ILE A 295 14.36 20.79 -2.00
C ILE A 295 13.37 21.93 -2.20
N LYS A 296 12.27 21.67 -2.92
CA LYS A 296 11.19 22.65 -3.07
C LYS A 296 10.65 23.11 -1.72
N GLN A 297 10.49 22.20 -0.75
CA GLN A 297 10.01 22.58 0.58
C GLN A 297 11.00 23.47 1.34
N MET A 298 12.30 23.39 1.09
CA MET A 298 13.27 24.35 1.63
C MET A 298 13.05 25.77 1.06
N LEU A 299 12.72 25.85 -0.23
CA LEU A 299 12.43 27.12 -0.91
C LEU A 299 11.07 27.73 -0.54
N GLU A 300 10.07 26.91 -0.21
CA GLU A 300 8.74 27.41 0.17
C GLU A 300 8.84 28.37 1.37
N PRO A 301 8.00 29.42 1.44
CA PRO A 301 7.95 30.31 2.59
C PRO A 301 7.69 29.57 3.90
N THR A 302 8.20 30.10 5.02
CA THR A 302 7.94 29.55 6.37
C THR A 302 6.45 29.56 6.71
N ALA A 303 5.68 30.53 6.19
CA ALA A 303 4.22 30.59 6.30
C ALA A 303 3.50 29.40 5.65
N ASP A 304 4.16 28.72 4.72
CA ASP A 304 3.70 27.52 4.01
C ASP A 304 4.51 26.27 4.42
N GLY A 305 5.12 26.30 5.61
CA GLY A 305 5.80 25.14 6.17
C GLY A 305 7.20 24.88 5.61
N GLY A 306 7.74 25.79 4.81
CA GLY A 306 9.09 25.66 4.27
C GLY A 306 10.15 26.36 5.11
N HIS A 307 11.35 26.54 4.54
CA HIS A 307 12.46 27.26 5.19
C HIS A 307 12.60 28.70 4.70
N GLY A 308 11.95 29.07 3.59
CA GLY A 308 12.07 30.39 2.97
C GLY A 308 13.48 30.69 2.46
N MET A 309 14.23 29.65 2.07
CA MET A 309 15.58 29.81 1.53
C MET A 309 15.54 30.32 0.09
N ASP A 310 16.56 31.10 -0.28
CA ASP A 310 16.82 31.40 -1.69
C ASP A 310 17.46 30.19 -2.38
N SER A 311 17.24 30.03 -3.68
CA SER A 311 17.86 28.94 -4.45
C SER A 311 19.38 29.07 -4.50
N SER A 312 19.95 30.28 -4.40
CA SER A 312 21.40 30.48 -4.32
C SER A 312 22.01 30.03 -3.00
N ASP A 313 21.21 29.92 -1.94
CA ASP A 313 21.67 29.50 -0.60
C ASP A 313 21.60 27.98 -0.41
N LEU A 314 21.08 27.25 -1.40
CA LEU A 314 21.01 25.80 -1.35
C LEU A 314 22.36 25.17 -1.67
N GLU A 315 22.93 24.48 -0.69
CA GLU A 315 24.10 23.63 -0.88
C GLU A 315 23.67 22.26 -1.44
N ILE A 316 23.71 22.13 -2.77
CA ILE A 316 23.35 20.90 -3.49
C ILE A 316 24.55 20.41 -4.30
N GLY A 317 24.97 19.18 -4.02
CA GLY A 317 26.07 18.50 -4.71
C GLY A 317 25.57 17.57 -5.81
N GLU A 318 26.11 16.34 -5.78
CA GLU A 318 25.81 15.27 -6.72
C GLU A 318 24.30 15.08 -6.90
N THR A 319 23.83 15.05 -8.15
CA THR A 319 22.41 15.01 -8.49
C THR A 319 22.13 14.01 -9.61
N TYR A 320 21.01 13.31 -9.50
CA TYR A 320 20.49 12.40 -10.52
C TYR A 320 19.11 12.88 -10.96
N VAL A 321 18.96 13.20 -12.25
CA VAL A 321 17.74 13.80 -12.82
C VAL A 321 17.05 12.83 -13.76
N TRP A 322 15.74 12.63 -13.58
CA TRP A 322 14.96 11.78 -14.48
C TRP A 322 14.56 12.52 -15.75
N PRO A 323 14.66 11.87 -16.92
CA PRO A 323 14.36 12.49 -18.21
C PRO A 323 12.87 12.78 -18.41
N GLN A 324 12.00 12.11 -17.64
CA GLN A 324 10.56 12.30 -17.70
C GLN A 324 10.01 12.52 -16.29
N THR A 325 9.26 13.60 -16.13
CA THR A 325 8.49 13.92 -14.92
C THR A 325 7.01 13.82 -15.24
N SER A 326 6.25 13.02 -14.48
CA SER A 326 4.80 12.88 -14.69
C SER A 326 4.06 12.50 -13.42
N VAL A 327 2.77 12.82 -13.34
CA VAL A 327 1.87 12.31 -12.29
C VAL A 327 1.38 10.91 -12.70
N LYS A 328 2.31 9.95 -12.84
CA LYS A 328 2.06 8.63 -13.44
C LYS A 328 0.98 7.81 -12.72
N LEU A 329 0.76 8.08 -11.44
CA LEU A 329 -0.24 7.43 -10.59
C LEU A 329 -1.53 8.26 -10.42
N GLY A 330 -1.69 9.37 -11.15
CA GLY A 330 -2.87 10.25 -11.06
C GLY A 330 -4.18 9.55 -11.44
N ALA A 331 -4.22 8.90 -12.60
CA ALA A 331 -5.39 8.12 -13.05
C ALA A 331 -5.65 6.91 -12.14
N TRP A 332 -4.59 6.25 -11.68
CA TRP A 332 -4.67 5.14 -10.73
C TRP A 332 -5.32 5.58 -9.40
N ALA A 333 -4.83 6.67 -8.79
CA ALA A 333 -5.35 7.18 -7.54
C ALA A 333 -6.79 7.71 -7.69
N LYS A 334 -7.13 8.26 -8.85
CA LYS A 334 -8.52 8.59 -9.18
C LYS A 334 -9.40 7.34 -9.18
N LYS A 335 -9.00 6.27 -9.87
CA LYS A 335 -9.76 5.01 -9.93
C LYS A 335 -9.99 4.40 -8.54
N ILE A 336 -8.99 4.43 -7.65
CA ILE A 336 -9.15 4.00 -6.25
C ILE A 336 -10.11 4.94 -5.48
N ARG A 337 -10.01 6.26 -5.64
CA ARG A 337 -10.92 7.21 -4.98
C ARG A 337 -12.37 7.04 -5.43
N ASP A 338 -12.59 6.87 -6.73
CA ASP A 338 -13.90 6.60 -7.30
C ASP A 338 -14.46 5.28 -6.74
N ALA A 339 -13.64 4.23 -6.67
CA ALA A 339 -14.03 2.94 -6.09
C ALA A 339 -14.43 3.04 -4.62
N ILE A 340 -13.71 3.84 -3.83
CA ILE A 340 -14.07 4.04 -2.42
C ILE A 340 -15.34 4.88 -2.28
N ALA A 341 -15.60 5.83 -3.19
CA ALA A 341 -16.86 6.57 -3.21
C ALA A 341 -18.04 5.66 -3.57
N GLU A 342 -17.87 4.81 -4.59
CA GLU A 342 -18.87 3.82 -5.02
C GLU A 342 -19.18 2.77 -3.94
N ALA A 343 -18.20 2.44 -3.09
CA ALA A 343 -18.40 1.55 -1.95
C ALA A 343 -19.31 2.14 -0.86
N ASP A 344 -19.68 3.43 -0.94
CA ASP A 344 -20.68 4.10 -0.10
C ASP A 344 -20.57 3.81 1.41
N GLY A 345 -19.34 3.86 1.95
CA GLY A 345 -19.09 3.67 3.38
C GLY A 345 -19.09 2.21 3.86
N ASP A 346 -19.13 1.23 2.96
CA ASP A 346 -18.93 -0.19 3.28
C ASP A 346 -17.59 -0.40 4.01
N PRO A 347 -17.60 -0.84 5.30
CA PRO A 347 -16.37 -1.00 6.08
C PRO A 347 -15.42 -2.07 5.54
N SER A 348 -15.96 -3.13 4.93
CA SER A 348 -15.18 -4.21 4.34
C SER A 348 -14.41 -3.71 3.12
N LEU A 349 -15.08 -2.96 2.25
CA LEU A 349 -14.46 -2.40 1.05
C LEU A 349 -13.50 -1.25 1.39
N ASP A 350 -13.82 -0.37 2.35
CA ASP A 350 -12.90 0.68 2.80
C ASP A 350 -11.60 0.08 3.34
N ARG A 351 -11.70 -1.00 4.12
CA ARG A 351 -10.53 -1.72 4.63
C ARG A 351 -9.73 -2.38 3.51
N LEU A 352 -10.40 -3.03 2.56
CA LEU A 352 -9.77 -3.62 1.38
C LEU A 352 -9.01 -2.56 0.56
N PHE A 353 -9.63 -1.43 0.20
CA PHE A 353 -8.96 -0.39 -0.58
C PHE A 353 -7.78 0.22 0.16
N LYS A 354 -7.89 0.37 1.49
CA LYS A 354 -6.78 0.76 2.33
C LYS A 354 -5.58 -0.17 2.18
N GLU A 355 -5.80 -1.47 2.22
CA GLU A 355 -4.74 -2.45 2.01
C GLU A 355 -4.20 -2.42 0.58
N ILE A 356 -5.06 -2.27 -0.44
CA ILE A 356 -4.64 -2.18 -1.85
C ILE A 356 -3.67 -1.02 -2.07
N TYR A 357 -4.06 0.21 -1.70
CA TYR A 357 -3.18 1.36 -1.96
C TYR A 357 -1.93 1.34 -1.07
N ALA A 358 -2.03 0.93 0.19
CA ALA A 358 -0.89 0.91 1.11
C ALA A 358 0.15 -0.14 0.69
N ARG A 359 -0.30 -1.33 0.31
CA ARG A 359 0.59 -2.41 -0.14
C ARG A 359 1.19 -2.10 -1.51
N TYR A 360 0.43 -1.49 -2.42
CA TYR A 360 0.96 -1.09 -3.73
C TYR A 360 2.01 0.03 -3.62
N TYR A 361 1.76 1.01 -2.75
CA TYR A 361 2.75 2.04 -2.41
C TYR A 361 4.10 1.43 -1.94
N SER A 362 4.07 0.40 -1.09
CA SER A 362 5.31 -0.29 -0.69
C SER A 362 5.88 -1.14 -1.82
N HIS A 363 5.02 -1.72 -2.66
CA HIS A 363 5.41 -2.61 -3.75
C HIS A 363 6.29 -1.90 -4.78
N VAL A 364 6.01 -0.65 -5.14
CA VAL A 364 6.76 0.04 -6.21
C VAL A 364 8.25 0.25 -5.91
N SER A 365 8.68 0.18 -4.65
CA SER A 365 10.10 0.28 -4.27
C SER A 365 10.67 -1.02 -3.67
N SER A 366 9.93 -2.11 -3.83
CA SER A 366 10.25 -3.40 -3.21
C SER A 366 11.16 -4.23 -4.11
N GLN A 367 12.03 -5.05 -3.52
CA GLN A 367 12.75 -6.10 -4.26
C GLN A 367 11.79 -7.07 -4.98
N TYR A 368 10.55 -7.24 -4.49
CA TYR A 368 9.56 -8.11 -5.10
C TYR A 368 8.95 -7.55 -6.39
N SER A 369 9.17 -6.27 -6.71
CA SER A 369 8.81 -5.70 -8.00
C SER A 369 9.97 -5.67 -9.00
N ALA A 370 11.18 -6.10 -8.61
CA ALA A 370 12.36 -6.03 -9.46
C ALA A 370 12.14 -6.72 -10.82
N LYS A 371 12.70 -6.14 -11.89
CA LYS A 371 12.55 -6.61 -13.28
C LYS A 371 11.12 -6.53 -13.82
N THR A 372 10.29 -5.65 -13.24
CA THR A 372 8.94 -5.38 -13.71
C THR A 372 8.73 -3.88 -13.93
N VAL A 373 7.68 -3.52 -14.67
CA VAL A 373 7.24 -2.13 -14.86
C VAL A 373 6.87 -1.42 -13.55
N HIS A 374 6.63 -2.17 -12.47
CA HIS A 374 6.32 -1.63 -11.16
C HIS A 374 7.57 -1.33 -10.31
N SER A 375 8.76 -1.78 -10.71
CA SER A 375 10.01 -1.42 -10.06
C SER A 375 10.30 0.05 -10.31
N GLN A 376 9.96 0.92 -9.36
CA GLN A 376 10.07 2.37 -9.43
C GLN A 376 10.65 2.89 -8.11
N LEU A 377 11.94 2.60 -7.93
CA LEU A 377 12.65 2.60 -6.65
C LEU A 377 12.66 3.96 -5.91
N VAL A 378 12.48 5.06 -6.63
CA VAL A 378 12.45 6.44 -6.08
C VAL A 378 11.05 6.87 -5.66
N TRP A 379 9.99 6.29 -6.25
CA TRP A 379 8.64 6.82 -6.15
C TRP A 379 8.11 6.85 -4.71
N SER A 380 8.37 5.80 -3.93
CA SER A 380 7.92 5.75 -2.53
C SER A 380 8.57 6.84 -1.67
N GLY A 381 9.84 7.18 -1.93
CA GLY A 381 10.53 8.31 -1.32
C GLY A 381 9.85 9.65 -1.67
N CYS A 382 9.63 9.93 -2.95
CA CYS A 382 8.96 11.16 -3.39
C CYS A 382 7.54 11.30 -2.82
N ILE A 383 6.78 10.20 -2.77
CA ILE A 383 5.44 10.16 -2.17
C ILE A 383 5.50 10.48 -0.67
N ARG A 384 6.49 9.95 0.07
CA ARG A 384 6.72 10.28 1.49
C ARG A 384 7.06 11.75 1.69
N ALA A 385 7.94 12.29 0.87
CA ALA A 385 8.31 13.70 0.92
C ALA A 385 7.07 14.60 0.72
N ASP A 386 6.17 14.25 -0.19
CA ASP A 386 4.92 15.01 -0.41
C ASP A 386 3.94 14.91 0.77
N VAL A 387 3.79 13.72 1.38
CA VAL A 387 3.02 13.55 2.62
C VAL A 387 3.57 14.44 3.74
N ARG A 388 4.89 14.46 3.94
CA ARG A 388 5.56 15.30 4.94
C ARG A 388 5.35 16.79 4.64
N ALA A 389 5.55 17.21 3.40
CA ALA A 389 5.35 18.60 2.99
C ALA A 389 3.90 19.10 3.19
N ARG A 390 2.90 18.23 3.03
CA ARG A 390 1.51 18.55 3.41
C ARG A 390 1.31 18.68 4.91
N GLY A 391 1.96 17.83 5.70
CA GLY A 391 1.97 17.94 7.16
C GLY A 391 2.59 19.25 7.64
N LEU A 392 3.71 19.67 7.04
CA LEU A 392 4.39 20.94 7.33
C LEU A 392 3.52 22.15 6.98
N ARG A 393 2.85 22.15 5.81
CA ARG A 393 1.88 23.19 5.45
C ARG A 393 0.72 23.30 6.44
N TYR A 394 0.18 22.16 6.85
CA TYR A 394 -0.89 22.13 7.86
C TYR A 394 -0.40 22.69 9.21
N GLN A 395 0.78 22.29 9.67
CA GLN A 395 1.40 22.82 10.88
C GLN A 395 1.63 24.33 10.82
N ALA A 396 2.19 24.85 9.71
CA ALA A 396 2.42 26.28 9.55
C ALA A 396 1.11 27.08 9.56
N LYS A 397 0.05 26.54 8.95
CA LYS A 397 -1.29 27.09 9.07
C LYS A 397 -1.76 27.13 10.52
N ILE A 398 -1.65 26.03 11.26
CA ILE A 398 -2.08 26.00 12.67
C ILE A 398 -1.28 26.98 13.53
N GLN A 399 0.05 27.04 13.34
CA GLN A 399 0.91 27.97 14.08
C GLN A 399 0.50 29.42 13.84
N ARG A 400 0.27 29.80 12.57
CA ARG A 400 -0.13 31.16 12.18
C ARG A 400 -1.52 31.52 12.71
N ASP A 401 -2.47 30.60 12.60
CA ASP A 401 -3.89 30.87 12.89
C ASP A 401 -4.22 30.73 14.40
N HIS A 402 -3.35 30.12 15.21
CA HIS A 402 -3.62 29.77 16.62
C HIS A 402 -2.43 30.05 17.57
N ASP A 403 -2.07 31.32 17.73
CA ASP A 403 -1.12 31.81 18.76
C ASP A 403 0.21 31.06 18.82
N GLY A 404 0.77 30.66 17.67
CA GLY A 404 2.05 29.95 17.62
C GLY A 404 1.97 28.49 18.07
N LEU A 405 0.77 27.89 18.11
CA LEU A 405 0.59 26.48 18.49
C LEU A 405 1.40 25.54 17.59
N LEU A 406 2.27 24.75 18.21
CA LEU A 406 3.09 23.73 17.54
C LEU A 406 2.71 22.32 18.02
N PRO A 407 2.90 21.30 17.18
CA PRO A 407 2.82 19.92 17.63
C PRO A 407 3.93 19.62 18.63
N VAL A 408 3.67 18.66 19.52
CA VAL A 408 4.65 18.11 20.48
C VAL A 408 5.23 16.78 20.04
N ALA A 409 4.66 16.17 19.00
CA ALA A 409 5.20 14.97 18.35
C ALA A 409 4.64 14.83 16.95
N GLY A 410 5.37 14.12 16.09
CA GLY A 410 4.96 13.76 14.74
C GLY A 410 5.30 12.30 14.44
N VAL A 411 4.35 11.56 13.87
CA VAL A 411 4.52 10.15 13.49
C VAL A 411 3.93 9.96 12.10
N ALA A 412 4.80 9.71 11.12
CA ALA A 412 4.47 9.56 9.70
C ALA A 412 3.68 10.73 9.11
N ASP A 413 2.35 10.63 9.11
CA ASP A 413 1.36 11.59 8.62
C ASP A 413 0.48 12.19 9.72
N ALA A 414 0.73 11.82 10.99
CA ALA A 414 -0.03 12.26 12.16
C ALA A 414 0.75 13.21 13.09
N TRP A 415 0.12 14.35 13.39
CA TRP A 415 0.67 15.44 14.21
C TRP A 415 -0.06 15.41 15.56
N ILE A 416 0.69 15.51 16.65
CA ILE A 416 0.14 15.42 18.01
C ILE A 416 0.27 16.80 18.66
N TYR A 417 -0.86 17.41 18.97
CA TYR A 417 -0.94 18.70 19.66
C TYR A 417 -1.30 18.51 21.11
N ARG A 418 -0.79 19.39 21.96
CA ARG A 418 -1.18 19.49 23.36
C ARG A 418 -2.01 20.73 23.57
N LEU A 419 -3.21 20.56 24.12
CA LEU A 419 -4.13 21.66 24.43
C LEU A 419 -4.48 21.65 25.92
N PRO A 420 -4.87 22.81 26.50
CA PRO A 420 -5.54 22.84 27.79
C PRO A 420 -6.77 21.92 27.80
N ALA A 421 -7.09 21.32 28.95
CA ALA A 421 -8.09 20.25 29.04
C ALA A 421 -9.49 20.65 28.54
N ARG A 422 -9.83 21.94 28.63
CA ARG A 422 -11.14 22.50 28.23
C ARG A 422 -11.14 23.22 26.88
N THR A 423 -10.00 23.32 26.20
CA THR A 423 -9.92 24.00 24.89
C THR A 423 -10.67 23.18 23.84
N ASP A 424 -11.53 23.81 23.05
CA ASP A 424 -12.13 23.15 21.89
C ASP A 424 -11.04 22.82 20.85
N SER A 425 -11.05 21.60 20.33
CA SER A 425 -10.08 21.11 19.36
C SER A 425 -10.63 21.04 17.93
N SER A 426 -11.86 21.51 17.70
CA SER A 426 -12.48 21.53 16.37
C SER A 426 -11.67 22.30 15.32
N PHE A 427 -10.90 23.32 15.73
CA PHE A 427 -10.03 24.06 14.81
C PHE A 427 -8.87 23.22 14.23
N LEU A 428 -8.51 22.12 14.90
CA LEU A 428 -7.53 21.15 14.39
C LEU A 428 -8.16 20.18 13.37
N THR A 429 -9.48 20.19 13.20
CA THR A 429 -10.15 19.43 12.13
C THR A 429 -10.38 20.32 10.92
N ASP A 430 -10.04 19.84 9.72
CA ASP A 430 -10.42 20.52 8.48
C ASP A 430 -11.89 20.17 8.15
N PRO A 431 -12.82 21.16 8.16
CA PRO A 431 -14.25 20.92 8.00
C PRO A 431 -14.68 20.51 6.58
N ARG A 432 -13.76 20.44 5.60
CA ARG A 432 -14.11 20.16 4.20
C ARG A 432 -14.49 18.71 3.89
N LEU A 433 -14.55 17.81 4.88
CA LEU A 433 -15.05 16.44 4.69
C LEU A 433 -15.78 15.94 5.94
N PRO A 434 -16.95 15.29 5.82
CA PRO A 434 -17.68 14.77 6.96
C PRO A 434 -16.88 13.70 7.70
N THR A 435 -16.88 13.82 9.03
CA THR A 435 -16.29 12.91 10.00
C THR A 435 -17.11 11.63 10.10
N ALA A 436 -16.66 10.55 9.46
CA ALA A 436 -17.04 9.22 9.91
C ALA A 436 -16.20 8.90 11.16
N SER A 437 -16.82 8.98 12.33
CA SER A 437 -16.22 8.63 13.60
C SER A 437 -15.85 7.14 13.62
N ILE A 438 -14.59 6.81 13.38
CA ILE A 438 -14.05 5.49 13.74
C ILE A 438 -13.55 5.60 15.18
N GLY A 439 -14.37 5.13 16.13
CA GLY A 439 -14.03 5.08 17.53
C GLY A 439 -12.85 4.14 17.78
N SER A 440 -11.65 4.69 17.97
CA SER A 440 -10.52 4.00 18.58
C SER A 440 -10.22 4.66 19.92
N LYS A 441 -10.99 4.32 20.96
CA LYS A 441 -10.55 4.52 22.35
C LYS A 441 -9.42 3.51 22.62
N ARG A 442 -8.18 3.86 22.31
CA ARG A 442 -7.03 3.20 22.95
C ARG A 442 -6.79 3.90 24.27
N SER A 443 -7.38 3.35 25.33
CA SER A 443 -6.93 3.64 26.70
C SER A 443 -5.54 3.01 26.87
N CYS A 444 -4.52 3.83 27.12
CA CYS A 444 -3.25 3.32 27.62
C CYS A 444 -3.48 2.60 28.98
N PRO A 445 -2.94 1.39 29.18
CA PRO A 445 -3.05 0.72 30.46
C PRO A 445 -2.16 1.42 31.50
N THR A 446 -2.78 1.83 32.61
CA THR A 446 -2.10 2.32 33.80
C THR A 446 -1.33 1.16 34.45
N PRO A 447 -0.03 1.31 34.78
CA PRO A 447 0.67 0.27 35.53
C PRO A 447 0.17 0.27 36.98
N SER A 448 -0.39 -0.85 37.40
CA SER A 448 -0.73 -1.15 38.79
C SER A 448 0.54 -1.21 39.64
N ARG A 449 0.61 -0.40 40.70
CA ARG A 449 1.63 -0.51 41.75
C ARG A 449 1.47 -1.88 42.45
N PRO A 450 2.56 -2.62 42.70
CA PRO A 450 2.51 -3.77 43.59
C PRO A 450 2.35 -3.28 45.03
N GLY A 451 1.42 -3.91 45.75
CA GLY A 451 1.13 -3.64 47.15
C GLY A 451 2.33 -3.92 48.04
N ALA A 452 2.57 -3.02 48.98
CA ALA A 452 3.43 -3.27 50.13
C ALA A 452 2.68 -4.19 51.11
N SER A 453 3.30 -5.33 51.40
CA SER A 453 3.15 -6.07 52.66
C SER A 453 4.04 -5.44 53.72
#